data_AF-A0A2V7WKT6-F1
#
_entry.id   AF-A0A2V7WKT6-F1
#
_cell.length_a   1.000
_cell.length_b   1.000
_cell.length_c   1.000
_cell.angle_alpha   90.00
_cell.angle_beta   90.00
_cell.angle_gamma   90.00
#
_symmetry.space_group_name_H-M   'P 1'
#
loop_
_entity.id
_entity.type
_entity.pdbx_description
1 polymer ?
#
loop_
_entity_poly.entity_id
_entity_poly.type
_entity_poly.pdbx_seq_one_letter_code
_entity_poly.pdbx_strand_id
1 'polypeptide(L)' 'MAEKAFDYLDAPIKRVAALDVPTPYSPPLEEYYLPNRDKVIAAARELLAY' A
#
# COMPACT_ATOMS: atom_id res chain seq x y z
N MET A 1 9.75 5.30 -15.88
CA MET A 1 10.23 6.20 -14.80
C MET A 1 10.98 5.43 -13.72
N ALA A 2 10.46 4.31 -13.21
CA ALA A 2 11.18 3.45 -12.25
C ALA A 2 12.56 2.97 -12.74
N GLU A 3 12.68 2.63 -14.04
CA GLU A 3 13.94 2.12 -14.64
C GLU A 3 15.14 3.06 -14.51
N LYS A 4 14.91 4.38 -14.37
CA LYS A 4 16.01 5.37 -14.27
C LYS A 4 16.56 5.54 -12.85
N ALA A 5 15.88 4.97 -11.85
CA ALA A 5 16.24 5.11 -10.44
C ALA A 5 16.34 3.75 -9.73
N PHE A 6 16.34 2.65 -10.49
CA PHE A 6 16.32 1.30 -9.93
C PHE A 6 17.52 1.03 -9.01
N ASP A 7 18.72 1.48 -9.42
CA ASP A 7 19.95 1.31 -8.64
C ASP A 7 19.98 2.12 -7.33
N TYR A 8 19.07 3.08 -7.14
CA TYR A 8 18.98 3.90 -5.94
C TYR A 8 17.96 3.38 -4.93
N LEU A 9 17.28 2.26 -5.22
CA LEU A 9 16.28 1.69 -4.32
C LEU A 9 16.95 0.77 -3.30
N ASP A 10 16.98 1.21 -2.04
CA ASP A 10 17.45 0.38 -0.91
C ASP A 10 16.44 -0.74 -0.55
N ALA A 11 15.19 -0.61 -1.00
CA ALA A 11 14.09 -1.53 -0.70
C ALA A 11 13.10 -1.63 -1.87
N PRO A 12 12.34 -2.74 -1.99
CA PRO A 12 11.40 -2.95 -3.09
C PRO A 12 10.23 -1.96 -3.05
N ILE A 13 9.76 -1.53 -4.23
CA ILE A 13 8.58 -0.67 -4.33
C ILE A 13 7.33 -1.43 -3.86
N LYS A 14 6.63 -0.89 -2.86
CA LYS A 14 5.34 -1.39 -2.36
C LYS A 14 4.17 -0.51 -2.80
N ARG A 15 3.01 -1.13 -3.04
CA ARG A 15 1.76 -0.43 -3.37
C ARG A 15 0.75 -0.65 -2.24
N VAL A 16 0.15 0.44 -1.76
CA VAL A 16 -0.98 0.40 -0.84
C VAL A 16 -2.21 0.87 -1.62
N ALA A 17 -3.13 -0.07 -1.86
CA ALA A 17 -4.30 0.15 -2.69
C ALA A 17 -5.53 -0.50 -2.07
N ALA A 18 -6.69 -0.28 -2.68
CA ALA A 18 -7.89 -1.03 -2.33
C ALA A 18 -7.72 -2.52 -2.62
N LEU A 19 -8.52 -3.35 -1.95
CA LEU A 19 -8.52 -4.80 -2.17
C LEU A 19 -9.03 -5.13 -3.58
N ASP A 20 -8.56 -6.24 -4.14
CA ASP A 20 -8.96 -6.69 -5.49
C ASP A 20 -10.30 -7.44 -5.45
N VAL A 21 -11.35 -6.72 -5.05
CA VAL A 21 -12.73 -7.21 -4.92
C VAL A 21 -13.70 -6.09 -5.32
N PRO A 22 -14.96 -6.40 -5.66
CA PRO A 22 -15.97 -5.37 -5.88
C PRO A 22 -16.15 -4.47 -4.66
N THR A 23 -16.33 -3.16 -4.88
CA THR A 23 -16.51 -2.18 -3.80
C THR A 23 -17.72 -2.54 -2.94
N PRO A 24 -17.56 -2.71 -1.62
CA PRO A 24 -18.66 -2.98 -0.71
C PRO A 24 -19.46 -1.70 -0.40
N TYR A 25 -20.76 -1.85 -0.15
CA TYR A 25 -21.63 -0.72 0.23
C TYR A 25 -21.70 -0.47 1.74
N SER A 26 -21.39 -1.48 2.56
CA SER A 26 -21.49 -1.31 4.01
C SER A 26 -20.34 -0.46 4.55
N PRO A 27 -20.60 0.57 5.38
CA PRO A 27 -19.56 1.45 5.92
C PRO A 27 -18.35 0.73 6.56
N PRO A 28 -18.53 -0.31 7.41
CA PRO A 28 -17.37 -0.99 8.00
C PRO A 28 -16.54 -1.77 6.97
N LEU A 29 -17.16 -2.29 5.90
CA LEU A 29 -16.43 -2.98 4.85
C LEU A 29 -15.76 -1.99 3.90
N GLU A 30 -16.33 -0.82 3.68
CA GLU A 30 -15.71 0.24 2.88
C GLU A 30 -14.41 0.72 3.53
N GLU A 31 -14.41 0.95 4.85
CA GLU A 31 -13.20 1.32 5.60
C GLU A 31 -12.12 0.23 5.54
N TYR A 32 -12.53 -1.04 5.62
CA TYR A 32 -11.64 -2.18 5.44
C TYR A 32 -11.15 -2.36 4.00
N TYR A 33 -11.96 -2.00 3.00
CA TYR A 33 -11.64 -2.12 1.59
C TYR A 33 -10.65 -1.04 1.14
N LEU A 34 -10.87 0.21 1.55
CA LEU A 34 -10.09 1.36 1.08
C LEU A 34 -8.70 1.43 1.71
N PRO A 35 -7.70 1.98 1.00
CA PRO A 35 -6.43 2.33 1.60
C PRO A 35 -6.66 3.44 2.65
N ASN A 36 -6.07 3.26 3.83
CA ASN A 36 -6.20 4.22 4.93
C ASN A 36 -4.83 4.52 5.56
N ARG A 37 -4.82 5.48 6.49
CA ARG A 37 -3.60 5.94 7.17
C ARG A 37 -2.82 4.78 7.80
N ASP A 38 -3.51 3.90 8.51
CA ASP A 38 -2.86 2.84 9.28
C ASP A 38 -2.21 1.80 8.36
N LYS A 39 -2.87 1.46 7.24
CA LYS A 39 -2.30 0.58 6.21
C LYS A 39 -1.05 1.18 5.57
N VAL A 40 -1.03 2.49 5.33
CA VAL A 40 0.15 3.19 4.79
C VAL A 40 1.30 3.16 5.80
N ILE A 41 1.03 3.45 7.08
CA ILE A 41 2.05 3.41 8.13
C ILE A 41 2.61 2.00 8.30
N ALA A 42 1.75 0.98 8.29
CA ALA A 42 2.18 -0.41 8.38
C ALA A 42 3.10 -0.80 7.22
N ALA A 43 2.69 -0.50 5.98
CA ALA A 43 3.50 -0.78 4.80
C ALA A 43 4.84 -0.02 4.81
N ALA A 44 4.86 1.24 5.26
CA ALA A 44 6.08 2.02 5.40
C ALA A 44 7.03 1.43 6.45
N ARG A 45 6.50 1.00 7.62
CA ARG A 45 7.30 0.33 8.64
C ARG A 45 7.88 -1.00 8.16
N GLU A 46 7.09 -1.78 7.44
CA GLU A 46 7.55 -3.03 6.84
C GLU A 46 8.63 -2.78 5.76
N LEU A 47 8.51 -1.69 5.00
CA LEU A 47 9.51 -1.31 4.00
C LEU A 47 10.84 -0.88 4.64
N LEU A 48 10.79 -0.15 5.76
CA LEU A 48 11.98 0.28 6.50
C LEU A 48 12.73 -0.87 7.19
N ALA A 49 12.11 -2.03 7.33
CA ALA A 49 12.70 -3.21 7.96
C ALA A 49 13.29 -4.22 6.95
N TYR A 50 13.30 -3.86 5.66
CA TYR A 50 13.92 -4.63 4.59
C TYR A 50 15.45 -4.48 4.64
#